data_AF-A0A6G9AMZ8-F1
#
_entry.id   AF-A0A6G9AMZ8-F1
#
_cell.length_a   1.000
_cell.length_b   1.000
_cell.length_c   1.000
_cell.angle_alpha   90.00
_cell.angle_beta   90.00
_cell.angle_gamma   90.00
#
_symmetry.space_group_name_H-M   'P 1'
#
loop_
_entity.id
_entity.type
_entity.pdbx_description
1 polymer ?
#
loop_
_entity_poly.entity_id
_entity_poly.type
_entity_poly.pdbx_seq_one_letter_code
_entity_poly.pdbx_strand_id
1 'polypeptide(L)'
;MKAEKYRQLSYVHLLNQIWRSDLEIALLEVNFWENLLNTLDTDLDPAHSNHDSTWKTEISQLHHFRRLIKRLLDEIQELEKQLATGVQTDHVLDADTRLNHQYLRLELDSFHADFRAFKTEIRQYITAQPTF
;
A
#
# COMPACT_ATOMS: atom_id res chain seq x y z
N MET A 1 -28.58 -20.03 10.12
CA MET A 1 -27.40 -20.50 9.36
C MET A 1 -27.11 -19.67 8.11
N LYS A 2 -28.05 -19.49 7.16
CA LYS A 2 -27.79 -18.70 5.94
C LYS A 2 -27.48 -17.22 6.21
N ALA A 3 -28.27 -16.55 7.06
CA ALA A 3 -28.09 -15.12 7.37
C ALA A 3 -26.71 -14.79 7.98
N GLU A 4 -26.18 -15.66 8.85
CA GLU A 4 -24.86 -15.46 9.47
C GLU A 4 -23.72 -15.62 8.47
N LYS A 5 -23.78 -16.63 7.59
CA LYS A 5 -22.82 -16.79 6.48
C LYS A 5 -22.84 -15.58 5.54
N TYR A 6 -24.02 -15.08 5.17
CA TYR A 6 -24.15 -13.88 4.34
C TYR A 6 -23.55 -12.64 5.01
N ARG A 7 -23.79 -12.46 6.32
CA ARG A 7 -23.21 -11.35 7.08
C ARG A 7 -21.69 -11.40 7.11
N GLN A 8 -21.11 -12.57 7.32
CA GLN A 8 -19.66 -12.77 7.31
C GLN A 8 -19.07 -12.50 5.92
N LEU A 9 -19.75 -12.95 4.86
CA LEU A 9 -19.35 -12.69 3.48
C LEU A 9 -19.34 -11.19 3.16
N SER A 10 -20.43 -10.49 3.49
CA SER A 10 -20.54 -9.05 3.27
C SER A 10 -19.48 -8.28 4.05
N TYR A 11 -19.18 -8.70 5.28
CA TYR A 11 -18.13 -8.11 6.10
C TYR A 11 -16.75 -8.26 5.43
N VAL A 12 -16.42 -9.48 4.98
CA VAL A 12 -15.14 -9.77 4.34
C VAL A 12 -14.99 -9.02 3.02
N HIS A 13 -16.04 -8.98 2.20
CA HIS A 13 -16.02 -8.23 0.95
C HIS A 13 -15.83 -6.73 1.18
N LEU A 14 -16.56 -6.15 2.15
CA LEU A 14 -16.41 -4.75 2.51
C LEU A 14 -14.99 -4.44 2.99
N LEU A 15 -14.41 -5.33 3.80
CA LEU A 15 -13.04 -5.17 4.30
C LEU A 15 -12.02 -5.15 3.15
N ASN A 16 -12.15 -6.08 2.19
CA ASN A 16 -11.29 -6.11 1.00
C ASN A 16 -11.42 -4.83 0.17
N GLN A 17 -12.63 -4.28 0.02
CA GLN A 17 -12.83 -3.01 -0.68
C GLN A 17 -12.18 -1.82 0.04
N ILE A 18 -12.24 -1.78 1.37
CA ILE A 18 -11.56 -0.75 2.17
C ILE A 18 -10.06 -0.85 1.95
N TRP A 19 -9.48 -2.04 2.12
CA TRP A 19 -8.04 -2.26 1.92
C TRP A 19 -7.57 -1.90 0.52
N ARG A 20 -8.35 -2.27 -0.49
CA ARG A 20 -8.05 -1.91 -1.88
C ARG A 20 -8.05 -0.39 -2.07
N SER A 21 -9.07 0.30 -1.55
CA SER A 21 -9.18 1.76 -1.66
C SER A 21 -8.01 2.46 -0.98
N ASP A 22 -7.62 2.01 0.21
CA ASP A 22 -6.49 2.55 0.96
C ASP A 22 -5.17 2.40 0.18
N LEU A 23 -4.94 1.23 -0.43
CA LEU A 23 -3.77 0.97 -1.27
C LEU A 23 -3.77 1.80 -2.57
N GLU A 24 -4.93 1.99 -3.19
CA GLU A 24 -5.06 2.84 -4.38
C GLU A 24 -4.72 4.31 -4.04
N ILE A 25 -5.16 4.81 -2.88
CA ILE A 25 -4.77 6.13 -2.38
C ILE A 25 -3.27 6.19 -2.10
N ALA A 26 -2.71 5.19 -1.42
CA ALA A 26 -1.27 5.15 -1.15
C ALA A 26 -0.43 5.12 -2.44
N LEU A 27 -0.91 4.48 -3.51
CA LEU A 27 -0.25 4.48 -4.81
C LEU A 27 -0.25 5.88 -5.44
N LEU A 28 -1.35 6.62 -5.33
CA LEU A 28 -1.42 8.02 -5.77
C LEU A 28 -0.44 8.89 -4.98
N GLU A 29 -0.34 8.69 -3.66
CA GLU A 29 0.62 9.39 -2.80
C GLU A 29 2.07 9.07 -3.22
N VAL A 30 2.41 7.80 -3.47
CA VAL A 30 3.75 7.40 -3.95
C VAL A 30 4.08 8.09 -5.27
N ASN A 31 3.14 8.11 -6.22
CA ASN A 31 3.34 8.78 -7.51
C ASN A 31 3.51 10.30 -7.33
N PHE A 32 2.76 10.91 -6.43
CA PHE A 32 2.89 12.33 -6.11
C PHE A 32 4.28 12.65 -5.56
N TRP A 33 4.75 11.89 -4.57
CA TRP A 33 6.06 12.10 -3.97
C TRP A 33 7.18 11.91 -4.97
N GLU A 34 7.13 10.87 -5.81
CA GLU A 34 8.14 10.65 -6.85
C GLU A 34 8.20 11.80 -7.86
N ASN A 35 7.04 12.31 -8.29
CA ASN A 35 6.97 13.45 -9.20
C ASN A 35 7.51 14.74 -8.55
N LEU A 36 7.08 15.03 -7.32
CA LEU A 36 7.52 16.21 -6.58
C LEU A 36 9.03 16.19 -6.36
N LEU A 37 9.52 15.04 -5.91
CA LEU A 37 10.94 14.80 -5.80
C LEU A 37 11.58 15.13 -7.17
N ASN A 38 11.17 14.46 -8.27
CA ASN A 38 11.88 14.57 -9.55
C ASN A 38 11.93 16.02 -10.08
N THR A 39 10.91 16.82 -9.77
CA THR A 39 10.92 18.26 -10.06
C THR A 39 11.98 19.02 -9.26
N LEU A 40 12.19 18.69 -7.98
CA LEU A 40 13.19 19.34 -7.13
C LEU A 40 14.63 19.02 -7.57
N ASP A 41 14.89 17.80 -8.03
CA ASP A 41 16.21 17.39 -8.56
C ASP A 41 16.60 18.15 -9.83
N THR A 42 15.61 18.55 -10.65
CA THR A 42 15.84 19.30 -11.88
C THR A 42 16.25 20.75 -11.62
N ASP A 43 15.84 21.32 -10.49
CA ASP A 43 16.07 22.73 -10.13
C ASP A 43 17.31 22.94 -9.23
N LEU A 44 17.93 21.87 -8.73
CA LEU A 44 19.09 21.93 -7.83
C LEU A 44 20.43 21.80 -8.59
N ASP A 45 21.31 22.78 -8.41
CA ASP A 45 22.62 22.84 -9.06
C ASP A 45 23.53 21.65 -8.64
N PRO A 46 24.02 20.80 -9.58
CA PRO A 46 24.76 19.56 -9.28
C PRO A 46 26.07 19.76 -8.50
N ALA A 47 26.50 21.00 -8.27
CA ALA A 47 27.74 21.35 -7.56
C ALA A 47 27.71 21.16 -6.02
N HIS A 48 26.56 20.88 -5.38
CA HIS A 48 26.41 20.81 -3.91
C HIS A 48 26.04 19.40 -3.37
N SER A 49 26.51 18.36 -4.05
CA SER A 49 26.01 16.98 -4.05
C SER A 49 26.36 16.08 -2.84
N ASN A 50 26.08 16.53 -1.61
CA ASN A 50 25.72 15.58 -0.53
C ASN A 50 24.24 15.16 -0.61
N HIS A 51 23.46 15.79 -1.50
CA HIS A 51 22.03 15.52 -1.73
C HIS A 51 21.77 14.22 -2.51
N ASP A 52 22.73 13.77 -3.31
CA ASP A 52 22.55 12.72 -4.31
C ASP A 52 22.33 11.31 -3.68
N SER A 53 22.83 11.07 -2.46
CA SER A 53 22.67 9.78 -1.77
C SER A 53 21.34 9.65 -1.01
N THR A 54 20.91 10.70 -0.31
CA THR A 54 19.61 10.74 0.38
C THR A 54 18.47 10.72 -0.63
N TRP A 55 18.57 11.55 -1.66
CA TRP A 55 17.65 11.60 -2.80
C TRP A 55 17.41 10.22 -3.44
N LYS A 56 18.48 9.50 -3.80
CA LYS A 56 18.39 8.14 -4.35
C LYS A 56 17.77 7.15 -3.37
N THR A 57 18.00 7.33 -2.07
CA THR A 57 17.39 6.51 -1.02
C THR A 57 15.87 6.69 -1.00
N GLU A 58 15.37 7.93 -1.00
CA GLU A 58 13.94 8.24 -1.00
C GLU A 58 13.22 7.68 -2.25
N ILE A 59 13.82 7.87 -3.43
CA ILE A 59 13.28 7.32 -4.69
C ILE A 59 13.25 5.78 -4.66
N SER A 60 14.31 5.14 -4.14
CA SER A 60 14.36 3.69 -3.98
C SER A 60 13.26 3.17 -3.05
N GLN A 61 12.99 3.88 -1.94
CA GLN A 61 11.90 3.57 -1.03
C GLN A 61 10.53 3.72 -1.68
N LEU A 62 10.30 4.77 -2.48
CA LEU A 62 9.06 4.94 -3.25
C LEU A 62 8.83 3.78 -4.24
N HIS A 63 9.88 3.33 -4.92
CA HIS A 63 9.80 2.16 -5.78
C HIS A 63 9.54 0.86 -5.01
N HIS A 64 10.07 0.74 -3.80
CA HIS A 64 9.73 -0.36 -2.90
C HIS A 64 8.24 -0.35 -2.54
N PHE A 65 7.71 0.77 -2.06
CA PHE A 65 6.29 0.91 -1.73
C PHE A 65 5.39 0.65 -2.95
N ARG A 66 5.73 1.16 -4.14
CA ARG A 66 4.98 0.88 -5.36
C ARG A 66 4.87 -0.62 -5.65
N ARG A 67 5.98 -1.36 -5.51
CA ARG A 67 5.99 -2.83 -5.71
C ARG A 67 5.16 -3.54 -4.66
N LEU A 68 5.29 -3.13 -3.39
CA LEU A 68 4.54 -3.71 -2.29
C LEU A 68 3.03 -3.48 -2.44
N ILE A 69 2.62 -2.25 -2.77
CA ILE A 69 1.21 -1.90 -3.03
C ILE A 69 0.63 -2.78 -4.14
N LYS A 70 1.33 -2.93 -5.26
CA LYS A 70 0.87 -3.79 -6.37
C LYS A 70 0.70 -5.24 -5.93
N ARG A 71 1.68 -5.80 -5.19
CA ARG A 71 1.59 -7.15 -4.64
C ARG A 71 0.35 -7.31 -3.74
N LEU A 72 0.12 -6.36 -2.82
CA LEU A 72 -1.01 -6.42 -1.89
C LEU A 72 -2.36 -6.29 -2.60
N LEU A 73 -2.43 -5.46 -3.66
CA LEU A 73 -3.62 -5.37 -4.52
C LEU A 73 -3.91 -6.71 -5.23
N ASP A 74 -2.88 -7.36 -5.76
CA ASP A 74 -3.01 -8.67 -6.40
C ASP A 74 -3.48 -9.74 -5.39
N GLU A 75 -2.93 -9.72 -4.17
CA GLU A 75 -3.35 -10.62 -3.07
C GLU A 75 -4.82 -10.40 -2.66
N ILE A 76 -5.27 -9.13 -2.54
CA ILE A 76 -6.68 -8.80 -2.30
C ILE A 76 -7.57 -9.33 -3.42
N GLN A 77 -7.16 -9.13 -4.68
CA GLN A 77 -7.93 -9.59 -5.83
C GLN A 77 -8.06 -11.13 -5.85
N GLU A 78 -7.01 -11.84 -5.47
CA GLU A 78 -7.03 -13.30 -5.38
C GLU A 78 -7.98 -13.78 -4.26
N LEU A 79 -7.95 -13.13 -3.09
CA LEU A 79 -8.91 -13.42 -2.01
C LEU A 79 -10.35 -13.17 -2.43
N GLU A 80 -10.63 -12.10 -3.19
CA GLU A 80 -11.97 -11.85 -3.71
C GLU A 80 -12.43 -12.94 -4.69
N LYS A 81 -11.53 -13.46 -5.55
CA LYS A 81 -11.84 -14.59 -6.45
C LYS A 81 -12.11 -15.87 -5.68
N GLN A 82 -11.31 -16.16 -4.66
CA GLN A 82 -11.49 -17.32 -3.79
C GLN A 82 -12.83 -17.23 -3.05
N LEU A 83 -13.17 -16.05 -2.53
CA LEU A 83 -14.46 -15.80 -1.88
C LEU A 83 -15.64 -16.02 -2.84
N ALA A 84 -15.56 -15.47 -4.06
CA ALA A 84 -16.59 -15.64 -5.08
C ALA A 84 -16.78 -17.11 -5.48
N THR A 85 -15.68 -17.85 -5.64
CA THR A 85 -15.69 -19.29 -5.94
C THR A 85 -16.30 -20.08 -4.78
N GLY A 86 -15.91 -19.78 -3.54
CA GLY A 86 -16.45 -20.41 -2.34
C GLY A 86 -17.95 -20.20 -2.17
N VAL A 87 -18.47 -19.04 -2.57
CA VAL A 87 -19.93 -18.77 -2.58
C VAL A 87 -20.64 -19.67 -3.58
N GLN A 88 -20.08 -19.86 -4.77
CA GLN A 88 -20.67 -20.70 -5.81
C GLN A 88 -20.69 -22.18 -5.41
N THR A 89 -19.73 -22.64 -4.61
CA THR A 89 -19.57 -24.03 -4.19
C THR A 89 -20.10 -24.31 -2.76
N ASP A 90 -20.70 -23.32 -2.10
CA ASP A 90 -21.16 -23.35 -0.68
C ASP A 90 -20.04 -23.72 0.33
N HIS A 91 -18.78 -23.54 -0.07
CA HIS A 91 -17.55 -23.67 0.73
C HIS A 91 -16.95 -22.27 0.95
N VAL A 92 -17.60 -21.50 1.84
CA VAL A 92 -17.20 -20.14 2.19
C VAL A 92 -16.50 -20.14 3.54
N LEU A 93 -15.33 -19.47 3.63
CA LEU A 93 -14.58 -19.23 4.88
C LEU A 93 -14.10 -20.51 5.59
N ASP A 94 -13.48 -21.41 4.83
CA ASP A 94 -12.69 -22.50 5.39
C ASP A 94 -11.47 -21.98 6.18
N ALA A 95 -10.77 -22.90 6.86
CA ALA A 95 -9.63 -22.53 7.70
C ALA A 95 -8.53 -21.81 6.90
N ASP A 96 -8.30 -22.22 5.65
CA ASP A 96 -7.28 -21.66 4.77
C ASP A 96 -7.61 -20.23 4.35
N THR A 97 -8.87 -19.97 3.95
CA THR A 97 -9.32 -18.61 3.61
C THR A 97 -9.15 -17.65 4.80
N ARG A 98 -9.41 -18.11 6.02
CA ARG A 98 -9.24 -17.29 7.24
C ARG A 98 -7.77 -16.98 7.53
N LEU A 99 -6.89 -17.96 7.33
CA LEU A 99 -5.44 -17.77 7.49
C LEU A 99 -4.90 -16.77 6.47
N ASN A 100 -5.33 -16.88 5.20
CA ASN A 100 -4.92 -15.94 4.15
C ASN A 100 -5.39 -14.51 4.48
N HIS A 101 -6.61 -14.35 5.00
CA HIS A 101 -7.11 -13.05 5.46
C HIS A 101 -6.33 -12.48 6.64
N GLN A 102 -5.97 -13.33 7.61
CA GLN A 102 -5.17 -12.90 8.75
C GLN A 102 -3.77 -12.47 8.31
N TYR A 103 -3.16 -13.23 7.40
CA TYR A 103 -1.87 -12.89 6.80
C TYR A 103 -1.92 -11.53 6.10
N LEU A 104 -2.87 -11.34 5.19
CA LEU A 104 -3.02 -10.08 4.45
C LEU A 104 -3.25 -8.89 5.40
N ARG A 105 -4.03 -9.07 6.47
CA ARG A 105 -4.22 -8.02 7.47
C ARG A 105 -2.89 -7.61 8.12
N LEU A 106 -2.05 -8.57 8.51
CA LEU A 106 -0.76 -8.27 9.12
C LEU A 106 0.18 -7.56 8.14
N GLU A 107 0.17 -7.96 6.88
CA GLU A 107 0.95 -7.30 5.82
C GLU A 107 0.49 -5.85 5.60
N LEU A 108 -0.83 -5.61 5.57
CA LEU A 108 -1.38 -4.26 5.48
C LEU A 108 -1.07 -3.40 6.70
N ASP A 109 -1.15 -3.96 7.90
CA ASP A 109 -0.81 -3.26 9.14
C ASP A 109 0.68 -2.85 9.15
N SER A 110 1.58 -3.75 8.71
CA SER A 110 3.01 -3.45 8.53
C SER A 110 3.21 -2.37 7.47
N PHE A 111 2.59 -2.52 6.30
CA PHE A 111 2.66 -1.54 5.22
C PHE A 111 2.23 -0.15 5.69
N HIS A 112 1.12 -0.03 6.42
CA HIS A 112 0.63 1.26 6.91
C HIS A 112 1.58 1.90 7.93
N ALA A 113 2.20 1.10 8.79
CA ALA A 113 3.19 1.60 9.75
C ALA A 113 4.43 2.15 9.02
N ASP A 114 4.99 1.35 8.11
CA ASP A 114 6.19 1.72 7.33
C ASP A 114 5.93 2.93 6.44
N PHE A 115 4.78 2.96 5.76
CA PHE A 115 4.42 4.07 4.88
C PHE A 115 4.16 5.37 5.66
N ARG A 116 3.64 5.29 6.89
CA ARG A 116 3.49 6.47 7.76
C ARG A 116 4.83 7.01 8.24
N ALA A 117 5.77 6.12 8.59
CA ALA A 117 7.13 6.51 8.95
C ALA A 117 7.81 7.22 7.79
N PHE A 118 7.80 6.62 6.59
CA PHE A 118 8.30 7.21 5.36
C PHE A 118 7.70 8.61 5.09
N LYS A 119 6.38 8.75 5.19
CA LYS A 119 5.72 10.07 5.00
C LYS A 119 6.20 11.14 5.97
N THR A 120 6.61 10.74 7.16
CA THR A 120 7.17 11.67 8.15
C THR A 120 8.58 12.07 7.76
N GLU A 121 9.41 11.10 7.36
CA GLU A 121 10.79 11.29 6.92
C GLU A 121 10.88 12.16 5.66
N ILE A 122 10.13 11.82 4.59
CA ILE A 122 10.14 12.59 3.34
C ILE A 122 9.64 14.03 3.53
N ARG A 123 8.66 14.23 4.42
CA ARG A 123 8.18 15.59 4.73
C ARG A 123 9.26 16.41 5.43
N GLN A 124 9.96 15.82 6.38
CA GLN A 124 11.09 16.48 7.06
C GLN A 124 12.20 16.83 6.07
N TYR A 125 12.54 15.89 5.18
CA TYR A 125 13.52 16.11 4.12
C TYR A 125 13.14 17.30 3.23
N ILE A 126 11.91 17.35 2.73
CA ILE A 126 11.43 18.44 1.87
C ILE A 126 11.41 19.78 2.61
N THR A 127 10.98 19.82 3.87
CA THR A 127 10.98 21.07 4.67
C THR A 127 12.38 21.57 5.01
N ALA A 128 13.40 20.70 4.98
CA ALA A 128 14.78 21.09 5.22
C ALA A 128 15.48 21.63 3.95
N GLN A 129 14.85 21.51 2.78
CA GLN A 129 15.38 22.05 1.54
C GLN A 129 15.28 23.59 1.53
N PRO A 130 16.29 24.31 1.04
CA PRO A 130 16.41 25.77 1.13
C PRO A 130 15.40 26.56 0.28
N THR A 131 14.44 25.87 -0.36
CA THR A 131 13.47 26.43 -1.31
C THR A 131 12.06 26.64 -0.70
N PHE A 132 11.86 26.31 0.58
CA PHE A 132 10.63 26.60 1.34
C PHE A 132 10.86 27.63 2.44
#